data_AF-A0A6V7H1Z2-F1
#
_entry.id   AF-A0A6V7H1Z2-F1
#
_cell.length_a   1.000
_cell.length_b   1.000
_cell.length_c   1.000
_cell.angle_alpha   90.00
_cell.angle_beta   90.00
_cell.angle_gamma   90.00
#
_symmetry.space_group_name_H-M   'P 1'
#
loop_
_entity.id
_entity.type
_entity.pdbx_description
1 polymer ?
#
loop_
_entity_poly.entity_id
_entity_poly.type
_entity_poly.pdbx_seq_one_letter_code
_entity_poly.pdbx_strand_id
1 'polypeptide(L)'
;LRLGRCLDSLYFALKMMKYPDVTIRVSLTLSKIANALFLLADHIIWIGRVGLCKVNIEKWSKISNKYWLMSIIMNLVRDIYEIMKILEHEGKDVLMRAPKFSPYLWKQYKLLRYLKSHGDIVMDTIKNGCDLWIPLTALGFTKFTPGTIGILGMVSSIVSLYTLIYPLYKITPA
;
A
#
# COMPACT_ATOMS: atom_id res chain seq x y z
N LEU A 1 -5.42 -1.25 -21.75
CA LEU A 1 -4.57 -1.44 -20.55
C LEU A 1 -5.24 -1.09 -19.21
N ARG A 2 -6.04 0.00 -19.09
CA ARG A 2 -6.63 0.43 -17.79
C ARG A 2 -7.79 -0.45 -17.29
N LEU A 3 -8.63 -0.94 -18.18
CA LEU A 3 -9.77 -1.79 -17.85
C LEU A 3 -9.34 -3.17 -17.33
N GLY A 4 -8.28 -3.74 -17.93
CA GLY A 4 -7.62 -4.95 -17.43
C GLY A 4 -7.16 -4.80 -15.98
N ARG A 5 -6.54 -3.67 -15.61
CA ARG A 5 -6.11 -3.40 -14.23
C ARG A 5 -7.27 -3.30 -13.22
N CYS A 6 -8.45 -2.88 -13.67
CA CYS A 6 -9.65 -2.83 -12.82
C CYS A 6 -10.15 -4.25 -12.55
N LEU A 7 -10.26 -5.07 -13.61
CA LEU A 7 -10.64 -6.49 -13.50
C LEU A 7 -9.62 -7.28 -12.68
N ASP A 8 -8.32 -7.04 -12.87
CA ASP A 8 -7.26 -7.64 -12.06
C ASP A 8 -7.42 -7.25 -10.58
N SER A 9 -7.72 -5.98 -10.30
CA SER A 9 -7.93 -5.52 -8.91
C SER A 9 -9.13 -6.22 -8.26
N LEU A 10 -10.23 -6.39 -8.98
CA LEU A 10 -11.40 -7.13 -8.51
C LEU A 10 -11.10 -8.62 -8.35
N TYR A 11 -10.37 -9.23 -9.28
CA TYR A 11 -9.93 -10.62 -9.19
C TYR A 11 -9.03 -10.86 -7.97
N PHE A 12 -8.09 -9.95 -7.71
CA PHE A 12 -7.28 -9.99 -6.50
C PHE A 12 -8.14 -9.82 -5.26
N ALA A 13 -9.12 -8.91 -5.24
CA ALA A 13 -10.05 -8.76 -4.11
C ALA A 13 -10.75 -10.09 -3.76
N LEU A 14 -11.25 -10.80 -4.78
CA LEU A 14 -11.87 -12.12 -4.61
C LEU A 14 -10.90 -13.16 -4.05
N LYS A 15 -9.62 -13.13 -4.48
CA LYS A 15 -8.58 -14.02 -3.94
C LYS A 15 -8.29 -13.71 -2.47
N MET A 16 -8.26 -12.44 -2.07
CA MET A 16 -7.99 -12.04 -0.69
C MET A 16 -9.09 -12.46 0.28
N MET A 17 -10.33 -12.67 -0.17
CA MET A 17 -11.45 -13.14 0.67
C MET A 17 -11.21 -14.51 1.33
N LYS A 18 -10.24 -15.30 0.82
CA LYS A 18 -9.87 -16.61 1.37
C LYS A 18 -8.81 -16.53 2.48
N TYR A 19 -8.28 -15.36 2.80
CA TYR A 19 -7.16 -15.21 3.73
C TYR A 19 -7.58 -15.49 5.18
N PRO A 20 -6.88 -16.33 5.95
CA PRO A 20 -7.37 -16.84 7.24
C PRO A 20 -7.63 -15.75 8.28
N ASP A 21 -6.81 -14.71 8.32
CA ASP A 21 -6.94 -13.58 9.25
C ASP A 21 -8.00 -12.58 8.77
N VAL A 22 -9.04 -12.36 9.59
CA VAL A 22 -10.19 -11.51 9.25
C VAL A 22 -9.79 -10.04 9.06
N THR A 23 -8.88 -9.52 9.87
CA THR A 23 -8.47 -8.11 9.83
C THR A 23 -7.69 -7.82 8.56
N ILE A 24 -6.75 -8.71 8.22
CA ILE A 24 -5.94 -8.63 7.00
C ILE A 24 -6.84 -8.80 5.77
N ARG A 25 -7.77 -9.76 5.81
CA ARG A 25 -8.74 -10.02 4.73
C ARG A 25 -9.58 -8.79 4.41
N VAL A 26 -10.21 -8.20 5.43
CA VAL A 26 -11.09 -7.04 5.25
C VAL A 26 -10.30 -5.86 4.70
N SER A 27 -9.13 -5.57 5.28
CA SER A 27 -8.29 -4.45 4.83
C SER A 27 -7.85 -4.60 3.37
N LEU A 28 -7.37 -5.79 2.98
CA LEU A 28 -6.92 -6.05 1.61
C LEU A 28 -8.08 -6.04 0.62
N THR A 29 -9.23 -6.59 0.99
CA THR A 29 -10.42 -6.59 0.13
C THR A 29 -10.91 -5.16 -0.09
N LEU A 30 -11.01 -4.36 0.97
CA LEU A 30 -11.48 -2.98 0.89
C LEU A 30 -10.49 -2.09 0.11
N SER A 31 -9.19 -2.29 0.31
CA SER A 31 -8.16 -1.61 -0.49
C SER A 31 -8.30 -1.90 -1.99
N LYS A 32 -8.48 -3.17 -2.37
CA LYS A 32 -8.63 -3.55 -3.78
C LYS A 32 -9.92 -3.03 -4.41
N ILE A 33 -11.02 -3.01 -3.65
CA ILE A 33 -12.29 -2.39 -4.09
C ILE A 33 -12.09 -0.88 -4.27
N ALA A 34 -11.46 -0.19 -3.32
CA ALA A 34 -11.17 1.24 -3.44
C ALA A 34 -10.29 1.54 -4.68
N ASN A 35 -9.29 0.71 -4.96
CA ASN A 35 -8.48 0.82 -6.16
C ASN A 35 -9.30 0.60 -7.45
N ALA A 36 -10.23 -0.36 -7.45
CA ALA A 36 -11.13 -0.58 -8.58
C ALA A 36 -12.05 0.64 -8.82
N LEU A 37 -12.58 1.25 -7.76
CA LEU A 37 -13.38 2.47 -7.84
C LEU A 37 -12.57 3.68 -8.33
N PHE A 38 -11.32 3.81 -7.87
CA PHE A 38 -10.37 4.80 -8.40
C PHE A 38 -10.18 4.64 -9.92
N LEU A 39 -9.89 3.42 -10.38
CA LEU A 39 -9.72 3.14 -11.80
C LEU A 39 -11.01 3.41 -12.58
N LEU A 40 -12.18 3.08 -12.03
CA LEU A 40 -13.47 3.38 -12.65
C LEU A 40 -13.69 4.89 -12.81
N ALA A 41 -13.38 5.68 -11.78
CA ALA A 41 -13.44 7.14 -11.86
C ALA A 41 -12.46 7.70 -12.91
N ASP A 42 -11.28 7.12 -13.05
CA ASP A 42 -10.31 7.49 -14.10
C ASP A 42 -10.85 7.22 -15.51
N HIS A 43 -11.60 6.13 -15.73
CA HIS A 43 -12.27 5.89 -17.01
C HIS A 43 -13.34 6.94 -17.31
N ILE A 44 -14.11 7.37 -16.30
CA ILE A 44 -15.13 8.42 -16.47
C ILE A 44 -14.47 9.76 -16.82
N ILE A 45 -13.36 10.10 -16.18
CA ILE A 45 -12.56 11.30 -16.52
C ILE A 45 -12.05 11.20 -17.95
N TRP A 46 -11.52 10.05 -18.35
CA TRP A 46 -11.00 9.84 -19.70
C TRP A 46 -12.09 9.99 -20.77
N ILE A 47 -13.27 9.39 -20.57
CA ILE A 47 -14.45 9.55 -21.44
C ILE A 47 -14.83 11.02 -21.61
N GLY A 48 -14.81 11.78 -20.50
CA GLY A 48 -15.05 13.23 -20.52
C GLY A 48 -14.01 14.00 -21.34
N ARG A 49 -12.73 13.64 -21.24
CA ARG A 49 -11.63 14.31 -22.00
C ARG A 49 -11.67 14.02 -23.50
N VAL A 50 -12.11 12.83 -23.90
CA VAL A 50 -12.29 12.46 -25.32
C VAL A 50 -13.52 13.13 -25.93
N GLY A 51 -14.36 13.79 -25.12
CA GLY A 51 -15.54 14.53 -25.58
C GLY A 51 -16.75 13.63 -25.84
N LEU A 52 -16.71 12.37 -25.43
CA LEU A 52 -17.82 11.42 -25.62
C LEU A 52 -19.02 11.75 -24.74
N CYS A 53 -18.82 12.39 -23.58
CA CYS A 53 -19.88 12.81 -22.66
C CYS A 53 -19.48 14.09 -21.92
N LYS A 54 -20.46 14.97 -21.63
CA LYS A 54 -20.24 16.13 -20.74
C LYS A 54 -20.08 15.64 -19.30
N VAL A 55 -18.84 15.50 -18.86
CA VAL A 55 -18.46 15.03 -17.52
C VAL A 55 -17.78 16.17 -16.76
N ASN A 56 -18.15 16.38 -15.49
CA ASN A 56 -17.45 17.32 -14.63
C ASN A 56 -16.11 16.71 -14.17
N ILE A 57 -15.04 17.03 -14.90
CA ILE A 57 -13.69 16.48 -14.68
C ILE A 57 -13.19 16.79 -13.26
N GLU A 58 -13.45 17.98 -12.74
CA GLU A 58 -13.01 18.38 -11.39
C GLU A 58 -13.66 17.54 -10.30
N LYS A 59 -14.98 17.33 -10.39
CA LYS A 59 -15.73 16.50 -9.43
C LYS A 59 -15.22 15.06 -9.44
N TRP A 60 -15.07 14.47 -10.63
CA TRP A 60 -14.60 13.09 -10.76
C TRP A 60 -13.13 12.93 -10.36
N SER A 61 -12.28 13.94 -10.61
CA SER A 61 -10.90 13.98 -10.12
C SER A 61 -10.85 13.97 -8.58
N LYS A 62 -11.69 14.77 -7.91
CA LYS A 62 -11.79 14.73 -6.44
C LYS A 62 -12.26 13.36 -5.94
N ILE A 63 -13.27 12.77 -6.57
CA ILE A 63 -13.77 11.43 -6.21
C ILE A 63 -12.68 10.37 -6.38
N SER A 64 -11.97 10.41 -7.51
CA SER A 64 -10.86 9.51 -7.81
C SER A 64 -9.77 9.59 -6.73
N ASN A 65 -9.29 10.80 -6.41
CA ASN A 65 -8.27 10.99 -5.37
C ASN A 65 -8.73 10.51 -3.98
N LYS A 66 -10.03 10.61 -3.63
CA LYS A 66 -10.56 10.06 -2.38
C LYS A 66 -10.46 8.54 -2.32
N TYR A 67 -10.85 7.85 -3.39
CA TYR A 67 -10.75 6.39 -3.45
C TYR A 67 -9.30 5.90 -3.48
N TRP A 68 -8.42 6.65 -4.15
CA TRP A 68 -6.99 6.36 -4.12
C TRP A 68 -6.42 6.48 -2.69
N LEU A 69 -6.73 7.58 -1.99
CA LEU A 69 -6.33 7.77 -0.60
C LEU A 69 -6.86 6.64 0.30
N MET A 70 -8.13 6.26 0.13
CA MET A 70 -8.72 5.15 0.89
C MET A 70 -7.98 3.83 0.68
N SER A 71 -7.60 3.52 -0.57
CA SER A 71 -6.81 2.33 -0.88
C SER A 71 -5.44 2.35 -0.18
N ILE A 72 -4.74 3.48 -0.21
CA ILE A 72 -3.44 3.64 0.45
C ILE A 72 -3.58 3.47 1.97
N ILE A 73 -4.58 4.10 2.59
CA ILE A 73 -4.79 3.99 4.04
C ILE A 73 -5.06 2.54 4.44
N MET A 74 -5.90 1.82 3.70
CA MET A 74 -6.15 0.40 3.99
C MET A 74 -4.88 -0.44 3.84
N ASN A 75 -4.06 -0.21 2.81
CA ASN A 75 -2.78 -0.91 2.69
C ASN A 75 -1.86 -0.61 3.90
N LEU A 76 -1.72 0.65 4.30
CA LEU A 76 -0.91 1.02 5.47
C LEU A 76 -1.42 0.38 6.76
N VAL A 77 -2.75 0.33 6.97
CA VAL A 77 -3.34 -0.35 8.13
C VAL A 77 -2.97 -1.83 8.14
N ARG A 78 -3.00 -2.49 6.97
CA ARG A 78 -2.57 -3.88 6.83
C ARG A 78 -1.09 -4.04 7.15
N ASP A 79 -0.25 -3.20 6.55
CA ASP A 79 1.20 -3.27 6.71
C ASP A 79 1.61 -3.08 8.19
N ILE A 80 1.02 -2.09 8.87
CA ILE A 80 1.24 -1.85 10.31
C ILE A 80 0.73 -3.02 11.14
N TYR A 81 -0.44 -3.58 10.82
CA TYR A 81 -0.99 -4.72 11.53
C TYR A 81 -0.08 -5.96 11.43
N GLU A 82 0.44 -6.25 10.24
CA GLU A 82 1.39 -7.35 10.04
C GLU A 82 2.70 -7.10 10.82
N ILE A 83 3.24 -5.87 10.80
CA ILE A 83 4.42 -5.49 11.58
C ILE A 83 4.17 -5.67 13.08
N MET A 84 3.01 -5.24 13.60
CA MET A 84 2.65 -5.39 15.01
C MET A 84 2.49 -6.85 15.42
N LYS A 85 1.80 -7.65 14.60
CA LYS A 85 1.59 -9.09 14.85
C LYS A 85 2.91 -9.84 14.91
N ILE A 86 3.85 -9.51 14.02
CA ILE A 86 5.21 -10.05 14.04
C ILE A 86 5.92 -9.65 15.33
N LEU A 87 5.84 -8.37 15.73
CA LEU A 87 6.48 -7.89 16.94
C LEU A 87 5.95 -8.58 18.21
N GLU A 88 4.65 -8.88 18.27
CA GLU A 88 4.03 -9.55 19.42
C GLU A 88 4.42 -11.03 19.51
N HIS A 89 4.38 -11.77 18.38
CA HIS A 89 4.80 -13.17 18.35
C HIS A 89 6.29 -13.32 18.69
N GLU A 90 7.14 -12.44 18.15
CA GLU A 90 8.58 -12.49 18.37
C GLU A 90 8.99 -11.92 19.74
N GLY A 91 8.21 -11.01 20.32
CA GLY A 91 8.42 -10.52 21.68
C GLY A 91 8.32 -11.64 22.72
N LYS A 92 7.41 -12.59 22.50
CA LYS A 92 7.24 -13.79 23.34
C LYS A 92 8.43 -14.77 23.16
N ASP A 93 8.89 -14.96 21.92
CA ASP A 93 10.03 -15.83 21.59
C ASP A 93 11.39 -15.27 22.06
N VAL A 94 11.58 -13.94 21.98
CA VAL A 94 12.78 -13.28 22.48
C VAL A 94 12.85 -13.36 24.01
N LEU A 95 11.71 -13.23 24.71
CA LEU A 95 11.67 -13.42 26.17
C LEU A 95 12.10 -14.84 26.58
N MET A 96 11.81 -15.86 25.76
CA MET A 96 12.21 -17.26 25.99
C MET A 96 13.67 -17.58 25.62
N ARG A 97 14.29 -16.87 24.65
CA ARG A 97 15.63 -17.22 24.10
C ARG A 97 16.73 -16.15 24.29
N ALA A 98 16.45 -14.99 24.87
CA ALA A 98 17.44 -13.91 24.93
C ALA A 98 18.60 -14.21 25.91
N PRO A 99 19.86 -13.97 25.50
CA PRO A 99 20.98 -13.93 26.43
C PRO A 99 20.86 -12.69 27.34
N LYS A 100 21.07 -12.88 28.66
CA LYS A 100 20.87 -11.86 29.71
C LYS A 100 21.66 -10.55 29.54
N PHE A 101 22.63 -10.50 28.62
CA PHE A 101 23.65 -9.46 28.57
C PHE A 101 23.27 -8.21 27.76
N SER A 102 22.38 -8.31 26.75
CA SER A 102 21.90 -7.12 26.04
C SER A 102 20.59 -7.36 25.26
N PRO A 103 19.43 -7.28 25.92
CA PRO A 103 18.14 -7.53 25.29
C PRO A 103 17.81 -6.50 24.19
N TYR A 104 18.29 -5.26 24.33
CA TYR A 104 18.04 -4.19 23.36
C TYR A 104 18.80 -4.39 22.04
N LEU A 105 20.08 -4.78 22.11
CA LEU A 105 20.91 -5.00 20.92
C LEU A 105 20.45 -6.25 20.14
N TRP A 106 20.05 -7.31 20.85
CA TRP A 106 19.50 -8.53 20.25
C TRP A 106 18.16 -8.26 19.56
N LYS A 107 17.29 -7.46 20.20
CA LYS A 107 16.01 -7.03 19.61
C LYS A 107 16.22 -6.25 18.31
N GLN A 108 17.19 -5.33 18.27
CA GLN A 108 17.53 -4.57 17.06
C GLN A 108 18.12 -5.44 15.95
N TYR A 109 19.09 -6.30 16.26
CA TYR A 109 19.70 -7.20 15.28
C TYR A 109 18.66 -8.17 14.68
N LYS A 110 17.79 -8.74 15.52
CA LYS A 110 16.73 -9.65 15.07
C LYS A 110 15.66 -8.93 14.26
N LEU A 111 15.27 -7.70 14.66
CA LEU A 111 14.38 -6.84 13.88
C LEU A 111 14.98 -6.54 12.49
N LEU A 112 16.27 -6.16 12.42
CA LEU A 112 16.98 -5.95 11.16
C LEU A 112 17.05 -7.21 10.29
N ARG A 113 17.35 -8.37 10.89
CA ARG A 113 17.38 -9.66 10.19
C ARG A 113 16.00 -10.05 9.66
N TYR A 114 14.93 -9.73 10.40
CA TYR A 114 13.58 -10.09 10.02
C TYR A 114 12.96 -9.11 9.01
N LEU A 115 13.22 -7.80 9.15
CA LEU A 115 12.97 -6.79 8.11
C LEU A 115 13.65 -7.19 6.79
N LYS A 116 14.86 -7.77 6.88
CA LYS A 116 15.56 -8.33 5.70
C LYS A 116 14.89 -9.59 5.15
N SER A 117 14.18 -10.37 5.96
CA SER A 117 13.44 -11.57 5.54
C SER A 117 12.03 -11.28 5.00
N HIS A 118 11.39 -10.23 5.50
CA HIS A 118 10.05 -9.75 5.10
C HIS A 118 10.15 -8.34 4.52
N GLY A 119 11.14 -8.13 3.63
CA GLY A 119 11.36 -6.83 3.01
C GLY A 119 10.21 -6.42 2.08
N ASP A 120 9.36 -7.36 1.71
CA ASP A 120 8.16 -7.16 0.91
C ASP A 120 7.15 -6.24 1.60
N ILE A 121 6.85 -6.47 2.89
CA ILE A 121 5.96 -5.63 3.71
C ILE A 121 6.57 -4.25 3.96
N VAL A 122 7.89 -4.20 4.20
CA VAL A 122 8.62 -2.96 4.46
C VAL A 122 8.62 -2.05 3.23
N MET A 123 8.91 -2.63 2.07
CA MET A 123 8.91 -1.89 0.82
C MET A 123 7.51 -1.42 0.44
N ASP A 124 6.47 -2.22 0.69
CA ASP A 124 5.08 -1.78 0.49
C ASP A 124 4.72 -0.63 1.45
N THR A 125 5.14 -0.69 2.72
CA THR A 125 4.92 0.38 3.70
C THR A 125 5.58 1.69 3.26
N ILE A 126 6.86 1.64 2.86
CA ILE A 126 7.60 2.83 2.38
C ILE A 126 6.90 3.42 1.17
N LYS A 127 6.51 2.57 0.22
CA LYS A 127 5.81 2.99 -0.99
C LYS A 127 4.48 3.66 -0.66
N ASN A 128 3.61 2.99 0.10
CA ASN A 128 2.30 3.52 0.49
C ASN A 128 2.44 4.81 1.31
N GLY A 129 3.48 4.92 2.15
CA GLY A 129 3.79 6.13 2.90
C GLY A 129 4.23 7.30 2.03
N CYS A 130 5.05 7.05 1.00
CA CYS A 130 5.40 8.07 0.00
C CYS A 130 4.21 8.48 -0.86
N ASP A 131 3.42 7.50 -1.32
CA ASP A 131 2.26 7.71 -2.18
C ASP A 131 1.13 8.44 -1.46
N LEU A 132 1.00 8.29 -0.13
CA LEU A 132 -0.05 8.93 0.70
C LEU A 132 -0.17 10.43 0.45
N TRP A 133 0.96 11.12 0.30
CA TRP A 133 1.00 12.58 0.19
C TRP A 133 0.47 13.10 -1.14
N ILE A 134 0.41 12.25 -2.17
CA ILE A 134 -0.03 12.63 -3.51
C ILE A 134 -1.54 12.92 -3.53
N PRO A 135 -2.44 11.97 -3.20
CA PRO A 135 -3.88 12.27 -3.15
C PRO A 135 -4.22 13.25 -2.02
N LEU A 136 -3.45 13.28 -0.93
CA LEU A 136 -3.67 14.22 0.18
C LEU A 136 -3.47 15.68 -0.27
N THR A 137 -2.45 15.93 -1.08
CA THR A 137 -2.21 17.25 -1.68
C THR A 137 -3.22 17.55 -2.78
N ALA A 138 -3.58 16.57 -3.60
CA ALA A 138 -4.60 16.74 -4.65
C ALA A 138 -6.00 17.08 -4.10
N LEU A 139 -6.31 16.63 -2.87
CA LEU A 139 -7.54 16.97 -2.16
C LEU A 139 -7.46 18.29 -1.38
N GLY A 140 -6.29 18.93 -1.32
CA GLY A 140 -6.07 20.20 -0.63
C GLY A 140 -5.82 20.09 0.87
N PHE A 141 -5.58 18.89 1.41
CA PHE A 141 -5.29 18.68 2.83
C PHE A 141 -3.84 19.04 3.20
N THR A 142 -2.90 18.92 2.25
CA THR A 142 -1.48 19.28 2.45
C THR A 142 -1.02 20.29 1.40
N LYS A 143 -0.16 21.23 1.80
CA LYS A 143 0.40 22.28 0.93
C LYS A 143 1.78 21.90 0.39
N PHE A 144 1.97 20.65 -0.05
CA PHE A 144 3.24 20.29 -0.68
C PHE A 144 3.37 20.93 -2.06
N THR A 145 4.58 21.36 -2.41
CA THR A 145 4.85 21.86 -3.76
C THR A 145 4.82 20.70 -4.75
N PRO A 146 4.45 20.94 -6.02
CA PRO A 146 4.49 19.91 -7.06
C PRO A 146 5.86 19.22 -7.17
N GLY A 147 6.95 19.94 -6.89
CA GLY A 147 8.31 19.38 -6.87
C GLY A 147 8.52 18.33 -5.77
N THR A 148 8.09 18.60 -4.54
CA THR A 148 8.20 17.64 -3.43
C THR A 148 7.39 16.37 -3.70
N ILE A 149 6.18 16.52 -4.24
CA ILE A 149 5.32 15.39 -4.63
C ILE A 149 5.99 14.56 -5.73
N GLY A 150 6.63 15.22 -6.71
CA GLY A 150 7.40 14.56 -7.76
C GLY A 150 8.55 13.71 -7.19
N ILE A 151 9.28 14.21 -6.19
CA ILE A 151 10.35 13.45 -5.52
C ILE A 151 9.77 12.24 -4.78
N LEU A 152 8.68 12.40 -4.04
CA LEU A 152 8.02 11.29 -3.35
C LEU A 152 7.54 10.21 -4.34
N GLY A 153 6.97 10.62 -5.47
CA GLY A 153 6.59 9.71 -6.55
C GLY A 153 7.79 9.01 -7.20
N MET A 154 8.94 9.70 -7.32
CA MET A 154 10.17 9.11 -7.82
C MET A 154 10.71 8.05 -6.86
N VAL A 155 10.73 8.32 -5.55
CA VAL A 155 11.14 7.35 -4.52
C VAL A 155 10.24 6.12 -4.56
N SER A 156 8.91 6.31 -4.58
CA SER A 156 7.93 5.23 -4.71
C SER A 156 8.14 4.38 -5.98
N SER A 157 8.52 5.03 -7.09
CA SER A 157 8.82 4.35 -8.36
C SER A 157 10.09 3.51 -8.28
N ILE A 158 11.15 4.03 -7.65
CA ILE A 158 12.41 3.29 -7.44
C ILE A 158 12.16 2.07 -6.54
N VAL A 159 11.41 2.24 -5.45
CA VAL A 159 10.99 1.15 -4.54
C VAL A 159 10.18 0.09 -5.29
N SER A 160 9.25 0.51 -6.15
CA SER A 160 8.45 -0.39 -6.99
C SER A 160 9.29 -1.13 -8.03
N LEU A 161 10.31 -0.49 -8.60
CA LEU A 161 11.23 -1.12 -9.55
C LEU A 161 12.14 -2.13 -8.84
N TYR A 162 12.63 -1.78 -7.65
CA TYR A 162 13.48 -2.63 -6.85
C TYR A 162 12.78 -3.94 -6.46
N THR A 163 11.52 -3.87 -6.03
CA THR A 163 10.70 -5.06 -5.71
C THR A 163 10.41 -5.95 -6.93
N LEU A 164 10.47 -5.41 -8.14
CA LEU A 164 10.27 -6.16 -9.38
C LEU A 164 11.56 -6.86 -9.86
N ILE A 165 12.72 -6.23 -9.62
CA ILE A 165 14.04 -6.78 -9.96
C ILE A 165 14.47 -7.90 -8.99
N TYR A 166 14.05 -7.83 -7.72
CA TYR A 166 14.35 -8.84 -6.70
C TYR A 166 13.09 -9.63 -6.31
N PRO A 167 12.74 -10.71 -7.04
CA PRO A 167 11.51 -11.48 -6.80
C PRO A 167 11.46 -12.25 -5.46
N LEU A 168 12.57 -12.28 -4.70
CA LEU A 168 12.61 -12.82 -3.33
C LEU A 168 11.89 -11.93 -2.30
N TYR A 169 11.48 -10.71 -2.69
CA TYR A 169 10.66 -9.78 -1.89
C TYR A 169 9.25 -9.59 -2.46
N LYS A 170 8.76 -10.54 -3.25
CA LYS A 170 7.39 -10.51 -3.75
C LYS A 170 6.47 -11.04 -2.65
N ILE A 171 5.57 -10.18 -2.11
CA ILE A 171 4.50 -10.62 -1.20
C ILE A 171 3.72 -11.72 -1.93
N THR A 172 3.96 -12.96 -1.51
CA THR A 172 3.17 -14.11 -1.94
C THR A 172 2.29 -14.42 -0.75
N PRO A 173 0.95 -14.33 -0.86
CA PRO A 173 0.09 -14.84 0.20
C PRO A 173 0.38 -16.35 0.28
N ALA A 174 0.84 -16.78 1.45
CA ALA A 174 0.86 -18.20 1.81
C ALA A 174 -0.57 -18.74 1.81
#